data_AF-A0A9W8ZE63-F1
#
_entry.id   AF-A0A9W8ZE63-F1
#
_cell.length_a   1.000
_cell.length_b   1.000
_cell.length_c   1.000
_cell.angle_alpha   90.00
_cell.angle_beta   90.00
_cell.angle_gamma   90.00
#
_symmetry.space_group_name_H-M   'P 1'
#
loop_
_entity.id
_entity.type
_entity.pdbx_description
1 polymer ?
#
loop_
_entity_poly.entity_id
_entity_poly.type
_entity_poly.pdbx_seq_one_letter_code
_entity_poly.pdbx_strand_id
1 'polypeptide(L)'
;MWYMLPVRVQVDCTDTIRKHQDTTAGSNQMDPFNYLHLESEGLDIRGSQIAVLFQYDSAKRATTTVSISLQDGRWSRVVEEPQKRISEQLENGGLAHCEADPFFIHVVFVTSALRWWRNALDSFNNQLIAHEKRLQSEMGSLQSKTGDMNTEVSRALHTMAAHLHRYGSELGWFEGIVADLSAHHDRFFQTQSGRANKAETSAGQRLSVGLVHIAAQLKAVNTFRQELQYKTQNILALVSNDKMVVELLNASREEAELSRRIADQSQQIALEMQEDSISMKTV
;
A
#
# COMPACT_ATOMS: atom_id res chain seq x y z
N MET A 1 8.74 28.22 6.89
CA MET A 1 8.43 26.82 7.25
C MET A 1 8.99 25.90 6.18
N TRP A 2 9.50 24.73 6.57
CA TRP A 2 9.95 23.70 5.61
C TRP A 2 9.39 22.34 6.04
N TYR A 3 9.02 21.50 5.08
CA TYR A 3 8.62 20.11 5.33
C TYR A 3 8.88 19.24 4.10
N MET A 4 8.95 17.92 4.31
CA MET A 4 9.03 16.92 3.24
C MET A 4 7.75 16.09 3.25
N LEU A 5 6.95 16.20 2.20
CA LEU A 5 5.66 15.55 2.08
C LEU A 5 5.84 14.14 1.48
N PRO A 6 5.54 13.05 2.23
CA PRO A 6 5.62 11.71 1.67
C PRO A 6 4.45 11.44 0.70
N VAL A 7 4.77 10.87 -0.46
CA VAL A 7 3.78 10.60 -1.50
C VAL A 7 3.92 9.18 -2.04
N ARG A 8 2.79 8.53 -2.30
CA ARG A 8 2.70 7.28 -3.06
C ARG A 8 1.79 7.53 -4.26
N VAL A 9 2.29 7.25 -5.45
CA VAL A 9 1.59 7.52 -6.72
C VAL A 9 1.41 6.22 -7.49
N GLN A 10 0.22 6.02 -8.05
CA GLN A 10 -0.03 4.96 -9.02
C GLN A 10 0.38 5.43 -10.41
N VAL A 11 1.09 4.58 -11.14
CA VAL A 11 1.50 4.83 -12.52
C VAL A 11 1.36 3.56 -13.33
N ASP A 12 1.14 3.71 -14.64
CA ASP A 12 1.07 2.57 -15.54
C ASP A 12 2.38 1.79 -15.51
N CYS A 13 2.29 0.46 -15.44
CA CYS A 13 3.45 -0.38 -15.57
C CYS A 13 3.96 -0.30 -17.01
N THR A 14 5.23 0.07 -17.18
CA THR A 14 5.88 0.20 -18.50
C THR A 14 6.78 -1.00 -18.84
N ASP A 15 6.95 -1.92 -17.90
CA ASP A 15 7.83 -3.08 -18.02
C ASP A 15 7.02 -4.38 -18.15
N THR A 16 7.51 -5.30 -18.96
CA THR A 16 6.95 -6.66 -19.03
C THR A 16 7.39 -7.46 -17.80
N ILE A 17 6.57 -8.38 -17.27
CA ILE A 17 6.83 -9.21 -16.07
C ILE A 17 8.28 -9.74 -15.98
N ARG A 18 8.85 -10.22 -17.08
CA ARG A 18 10.25 -10.70 -17.12
C ARG A 18 11.28 -9.61 -16.79
N LYS A 19 11.08 -8.38 -17.27
CA LYS A 19 11.96 -7.23 -16.98
C LYS A 19 11.92 -6.84 -15.51
N HIS A 20 10.79 -7.01 -14.82
CA HIS A 20 10.74 -6.75 -13.38
C HIS A 20 11.68 -7.68 -12.61
N GLN A 21 11.70 -8.97 -12.95
CA GLN A 21 12.57 -9.96 -12.31
C GLN A 21 14.07 -9.68 -12.54
N ASP A 22 14.41 -8.99 -13.63
CA ASP A 22 15.80 -8.66 -13.99
C ASP A 22 16.33 -7.40 -13.28
N THR A 23 15.46 -6.56 -12.70
CA THR A 23 15.87 -5.35 -11.97
C THR A 23 16.06 -5.61 -10.49
N THR A 24 16.99 -4.90 -9.83
CA THR A 24 17.19 -5.00 -8.38
C THR A 24 15.90 -4.67 -7.61
N ALA A 25 15.15 -3.67 -8.07
CA ALA A 25 13.91 -3.26 -7.42
C ALA A 25 12.75 -4.23 -7.68
N GLY A 26 12.65 -4.82 -8.87
CA GLY A 26 11.60 -5.79 -9.20
C GLY A 26 11.88 -7.22 -8.70
N SER A 27 13.15 -7.60 -8.53
CA SER A 27 13.53 -8.85 -7.85
C SER A 27 13.42 -8.76 -6.32
N ASN A 28 13.44 -7.56 -5.76
CA ASN A 28 13.28 -7.30 -4.32
C ASN A 28 12.07 -6.39 -4.01
N GLN A 29 10.90 -6.76 -4.52
CA GLN A 29 9.64 -6.05 -4.27
C GLN A 29 9.23 -6.06 -2.78
N MET A 30 9.74 -7.03 -2.00
CA MET A 30 9.49 -7.14 -0.56
C MET A 30 10.10 -5.96 0.24
N ASP A 31 11.12 -5.31 -0.29
CA ASP A 31 11.64 -4.06 0.27
C ASP A 31 10.67 -2.90 -0.04
N PRO A 32 10.02 -2.31 0.98
CA PRO A 32 8.99 -1.29 0.79
C PRO A 32 9.54 0.10 0.39
N PHE A 33 10.86 0.25 0.30
CA PHE A 33 11.50 1.41 -0.32
C PHE A 33 11.48 1.36 -1.85
N ASN A 34 11.31 0.17 -2.43
CA ASN A 34 11.09 0.00 -3.86
C ASN A 34 9.62 0.28 -4.23
N TYR A 35 9.33 0.22 -5.52
CA TYR A 35 7.96 0.26 -6.00
C TYR A 35 7.23 -1.06 -5.69
N LEU A 36 5.90 -1.02 -5.62
CA LEU A 36 5.06 -2.22 -5.55
C LEU A 36 4.36 -2.42 -6.90
N HIS A 37 4.64 -3.52 -7.55
CA HIS A 37 3.96 -3.94 -8.78
C HIS A 37 2.64 -4.64 -8.46
N LEU A 38 1.56 -4.20 -9.09
CA LEU A 38 0.23 -4.76 -8.99
C LEU A 38 -0.14 -5.43 -10.31
N GLU A 39 0.20 -6.71 -10.44
CA GLU A 39 0.08 -7.47 -11.70
C GLU A 39 -1.35 -7.45 -12.29
N SER A 40 -2.38 -7.59 -11.44
CA SER A 40 -3.76 -7.68 -11.90
C SER A 40 -4.31 -6.34 -12.39
N GLU A 41 -3.75 -5.24 -11.87
CA GLU A 41 -4.11 -3.87 -12.26
C GLU A 41 -3.24 -3.34 -13.40
N GLY A 42 -2.07 -3.94 -13.65
CA GLY A 42 -1.10 -3.42 -14.62
C GLY A 42 -0.46 -2.09 -14.18
N LEU A 43 -0.37 -1.86 -12.87
CA LEU A 43 0.08 -0.61 -12.27
C LEU A 43 1.26 -0.82 -11.32
N ASP A 44 2.07 0.22 -11.15
CA ASP A 44 3.06 0.32 -10.09
C ASP A 44 2.66 1.40 -9.08
N ILE A 45 2.78 1.10 -7.80
CA ILE A 45 2.76 2.11 -6.73
C ILE A 45 4.19 2.52 -6.43
N ARG A 46 4.52 3.79 -6.63
CA ARG A 46 5.88 4.32 -6.46
C ARG A 46 5.92 5.35 -5.34
N GLY A 47 6.89 5.19 -4.44
CA GLY A 47 7.14 6.12 -3.33
C GLY A 47 8.06 7.26 -3.73
N SER A 48 7.80 8.46 -3.20
CA SER A 48 8.65 9.62 -3.35
C SER A 48 8.35 10.67 -2.27
N GLN A 49 8.98 11.84 -2.37
CA GLN A 49 8.79 12.97 -1.46
C GLN A 49 8.78 14.28 -2.24
N ILE A 50 8.05 15.26 -1.71
CA ILE A 50 8.07 16.64 -2.18
C ILE A 50 8.55 17.53 -1.04
N ALA A 51 9.70 18.17 -1.22
CA ALA A 51 10.17 19.17 -0.27
C ALA A 51 9.51 20.52 -0.57
N VAL A 52 8.94 21.16 0.44
CA VAL A 52 8.29 22.47 0.33
C VAL A 52 8.91 23.43 1.33
N LEU A 53 9.46 24.53 0.84
CA LEU A 53 9.92 25.67 1.61
C LEU A 53 8.95 26.82 1.38
N PHE A 54 8.46 27.40 2.47
CA PHE A 54 7.50 28.51 2.45
C PHE A 54 8.02 29.68 3.29
N GLN A 55 7.95 30.87 2.72
CA GLN A 55 8.29 32.12 3.37
C GLN A 55 7.25 33.19 3.04
N TYR A 56 6.80 33.90 4.06
CA TYR A 56 5.92 35.05 3.93
C TYR A 56 6.66 36.32 4.38
N ASP A 57 6.75 37.31 3.49
CA ASP A 57 7.26 38.65 3.77
C ASP A 57 6.08 39.56 4.10
N SER A 58 5.92 39.89 5.39
CA SER A 58 4.83 40.73 5.87
C SER A 58 4.97 42.20 5.45
N ALA A 59 6.18 42.68 5.16
CA ALA A 59 6.40 44.05 4.71
C ALA A 59 5.97 44.22 3.25
N LYS A 60 6.23 43.22 2.41
CA LYS A 60 5.84 43.22 0.99
C LYS A 60 4.49 42.56 0.72
N ARG A 61 3.86 41.98 1.76
CA ARG A 61 2.68 41.10 1.65
C ARG A 61 2.86 40.01 0.58
N ALA A 62 4.07 39.49 0.48
CA ALA A 62 4.47 38.58 -0.59
C ALA A 62 4.77 37.18 -0.03
N THR A 63 4.27 36.17 -0.73
CA THR A 63 4.53 34.77 -0.41
C THR A 63 5.51 34.20 -1.41
N THR A 64 6.57 33.56 -0.93
CA THR A 64 7.52 32.80 -1.76
C THR A 64 7.49 31.35 -1.32
N THR A 65 7.21 30.47 -2.28
CA THR A 65 7.27 29.02 -2.08
C THR A 65 8.25 28.42 -3.06
N VAL A 66 9.17 27.61 -2.55
CA VAL A 66 10.04 26.75 -3.36
C VAL A 66 9.64 25.31 -3.10
N SER A 67 9.36 24.56 -4.16
CA SER A 67 9.02 23.14 -4.08
C SER A 67 9.97 22.32 -4.93
N ILE A 68 10.51 21.25 -4.37
CA ILE A 68 11.38 20.30 -5.06
C ILE A 68 10.67 18.94 -5.04
N SER A 69 10.20 18.50 -6.20
CA SER A 69 9.64 17.16 -6.34
C SER A 69 10.78 16.17 -6.62
N LEU A 70 10.87 15.12 -5.79
CA LEU A 70 11.82 14.01 -5.97
C LEU A 70 11.19 12.83 -6.72
N GLN A 71 10.05 13.07 -7.36
CA GLN A 71 9.35 12.07 -8.17
C GLN A 71 10.04 11.90 -9.52
N ASP A 72 9.78 10.78 -10.18
CA ASP A 72 10.27 10.55 -11.53
C ASP A 72 9.63 11.54 -12.52
N GLY A 73 10.46 12.36 -13.17
CA GLY A 73 10.02 13.40 -14.10
C GLY A 73 9.28 12.87 -15.32
N ARG A 74 9.37 11.56 -15.62
CA ARG A 74 8.60 10.93 -16.70
C ARG A 74 7.09 10.95 -16.44
N TRP A 75 6.65 11.08 -15.19
CA TRP A 75 5.24 11.17 -14.83
C TRP A 75 4.78 12.63 -14.70
N SER A 76 5.02 13.43 -15.74
CA SER A 76 4.75 14.87 -15.77
C SER A 76 3.33 15.23 -15.30
N ARG A 77 2.31 14.44 -15.67
CA ARG A 77 0.92 14.65 -15.22
C ARG A 77 0.79 14.66 -13.69
N VAL A 78 1.54 13.83 -12.98
CA VAL A 78 1.52 13.75 -11.52
C VAL A 78 2.40 14.82 -10.92
N VAL A 79 3.64 14.97 -11.44
CA VAL A 79 4.63 15.93 -10.93
C VAL A 79 4.14 17.39 -11.05
N GLU A 80 3.48 17.73 -12.16
CA GLU A 80 3.02 19.09 -12.45
C GLU A 80 1.66 19.41 -11.83
N GLU A 81 0.91 18.42 -11.31
CA GLU A 81 -0.46 18.65 -10.83
C GLU A 81 -0.54 19.74 -9.74
N PRO A 82 0.30 19.75 -8.69
CA PRO A 82 0.24 20.81 -7.69
C PRO A 82 0.51 22.20 -8.29
N GLN A 83 1.44 22.31 -9.25
CA GLN A 83 1.77 23.56 -9.92
C GLN A 83 0.60 24.06 -10.77
N LYS A 84 0.00 23.18 -11.56
CA LYS A 84 -1.19 23.50 -12.37
C LYS A 84 -2.35 23.97 -11.49
N ARG A 85 -2.61 23.27 -10.40
CA ARG A 85 -3.66 23.66 -9.45
C ARG A 85 -3.38 25.01 -8.78
N ILE A 86 -2.13 25.31 -8.45
CA ILE A 86 -1.76 26.64 -7.92
C ILE A 86 -2.01 27.73 -8.98
N SER A 87 -1.56 27.52 -10.22
CA SER A 87 -1.78 28.44 -11.33
C SER A 87 -3.27 28.68 -11.59
N GLU A 88 -4.06 27.62 -11.67
CA GLU A 88 -5.52 27.69 -11.86
C GLU A 88 -6.21 28.46 -10.71
N GLN A 89 -5.76 28.30 -9.47
CA GLN A 89 -6.31 29.04 -8.32
C GLN A 89 -5.95 30.52 -8.38
N LEU A 90 -4.73 30.86 -8.81
CA LEU A 90 -4.29 32.24 -8.98
C LEU A 90 -5.03 32.93 -10.14
N GLU A 91 -5.29 32.20 -11.23
CA GLU A 91 -6.03 32.71 -12.39
C GLU A 91 -7.52 32.90 -12.11
N ASN A 92 -8.17 31.93 -11.43
CA ASN A 92 -9.63 31.93 -11.22
C ASN A 92 -10.07 32.64 -9.93
N GLY A 93 -9.27 32.61 -8.86
CA GLY A 93 -9.64 33.13 -7.54
C GLY A 93 -9.40 34.63 -7.37
N GLY A 94 -8.65 35.25 -8.29
CA GLY A 94 -8.13 36.60 -8.18
C GLY A 94 -7.06 36.73 -7.08
N LEU A 95 -6.01 37.52 -7.35
CA LEU A 95 -4.89 37.76 -6.42
C LEU A 95 -5.35 38.09 -4.99
N ALA A 96 -6.46 38.82 -4.85
CA ALA A 96 -7.02 39.22 -3.56
C ALA A 96 -7.43 38.06 -2.63
N HIS A 97 -7.87 36.91 -3.16
CA HIS A 97 -8.22 35.75 -2.33
C HIS A 97 -6.99 35.00 -1.83
N CYS A 98 -6.00 34.84 -2.71
CA CYS A 98 -4.73 34.19 -2.41
C CYS A 98 -3.80 35.07 -1.53
N GLU A 99 -3.90 36.39 -1.66
CA GLU A 99 -3.22 37.35 -0.77
C GLU A 99 -3.82 37.37 0.64
N ALA A 100 -5.10 37.03 0.79
CA ALA A 100 -5.80 37.02 2.08
C ALA A 100 -5.40 35.83 2.96
N ASP A 101 -5.01 34.70 2.37
CA ASP A 101 -4.43 33.57 3.11
C ASP A 101 -3.29 32.91 2.34
N PRO A 102 -2.02 33.20 2.70
CA PRO A 102 -0.87 32.69 1.97
C PRO A 102 -0.66 31.18 2.13
N PHE A 103 -1.34 30.53 3.08
CA PHE A 103 -1.19 29.09 3.34
C PHE A 103 -1.96 28.22 2.34
N PHE A 104 -2.75 28.78 1.42
CA PHE A 104 -3.48 28.00 0.41
C PHE A 104 -2.58 27.05 -0.40
N ILE A 105 -1.32 27.46 -0.64
CA ILE A 105 -0.32 26.66 -1.36
C ILE A 105 -0.09 25.31 -0.64
N HIS A 106 -0.03 25.32 0.69
CA HIS A 106 0.10 24.10 1.48
C HIS A 106 -1.09 23.17 1.31
N VAL A 107 -2.30 23.73 1.29
CA VAL A 107 -3.52 22.96 1.05
C VAL A 107 -3.51 22.31 -0.33
N VAL A 108 -3.01 22.96 -1.37
CA VAL A 108 -2.87 22.35 -2.69
C VAL A 108 -1.93 21.14 -2.65
N PHE A 109 -0.73 21.28 -2.08
CA PHE A 109 0.22 20.16 -1.97
C PHE A 109 -0.35 19.00 -1.16
N VAL A 110 -0.92 19.29 0.01
CA VAL A 110 -1.47 18.28 0.92
C VAL A 110 -2.65 17.55 0.28
N THR A 111 -3.59 18.26 -0.34
CA THR A 111 -4.75 17.62 -1.00
C THR A 111 -4.35 16.82 -2.25
N SER A 112 -3.31 17.26 -2.98
CA SER A 112 -2.74 16.47 -4.10
C SER A 112 -2.14 15.15 -3.60
N ALA A 113 -1.29 15.22 -2.57
CA ALA A 113 -0.68 14.04 -1.95
C ALA A 113 -1.73 13.08 -1.39
N LEU A 114 -2.74 13.60 -0.69
CA LEU A 114 -3.82 12.79 -0.13
C LEU A 114 -4.62 12.06 -1.21
N ARG A 115 -4.88 12.71 -2.35
CA ARG A 115 -5.52 12.10 -3.51
C ARG A 115 -4.68 10.96 -4.08
N TRP A 116 -3.37 11.14 -4.19
CA TRP A 116 -2.47 10.09 -4.67
C TRP A 116 -2.42 8.89 -3.71
N TRP A 117 -2.35 9.15 -2.40
CA TRP A 117 -2.42 8.11 -1.36
C TRP A 117 -3.70 7.29 -1.45
N ARG A 118 -4.86 7.96 -1.59
CA ARG A 118 -6.15 7.29 -1.75
C ARG A 118 -6.15 6.38 -2.98
N ASN A 119 -5.74 6.90 -4.13
CA ASN A 119 -5.69 6.14 -5.37
C ASN A 119 -4.76 4.91 -5.24
N ALA A 120 -3.58 5.08 -4.63
CA ALA A 120 -2.66 3.98 -4.40
C ALA A 120 -3.27 2.87 -3.51
N LEU A 121 -3.98 3.23 -2.44
CA LEU A 121 -4.66 2.25 -1.58
C LEU A 121 -5.86 1.59 -2.28
N ASP A 122 -6.56 2.31 -3.15
CA ASP A 122 -7.65 1.75 -3.96
C ASP A 122 -7.12 0.68 -4.93
N SER A 123 -6.03 0.95 -5.66
CA SER A 123 -5.37 -0.06 -6.51
C SER A 123 -4.83 -1.24 -5.70
N PHE A 124 -4.27 -0.98 -4.52
CA PHE A 124 -3.83 -2.03 -3.61
C PHE A 124 -5.00 -2.95 -3.20
N ASN A 125 -6.16 -2.37 -2.88
CA ASN A 125 -7.36 -3.13 -2.54
C ASN A 125 -7.85 -3.98 -3.71
N ASN A 126 -7.83 -3.45 -4.94
CA ASN A 126 -8.21 -4.21 -6.13
C ASN A 126 -7.29 -5.43 -6.33
N GLN A 127 -5.98 -5.26 -6.14
CA GLN A 127 -5.01 -6.36 -6.19
C GLN A 127 -5.30 -7.41 -5.09
N LEU A 128 -5.62 -6.99 -3.86
CA LEU A 128 -6.03 -7.93 -2.79
C LEU A 128 -7.28 -8.71 -3.17
N ILE A 129 -8.30 -8.04 -3.74
CA ILE A 129 -9.53 -8.68 -4.20
C ILE A 129 -9.21 -9.70 -5.31
N ALA A 130 -8.29 -9.39 -6.21
CA ALA A 130 -7.85 -10.31 -7.26
C ALA A 130 -7.19 -11.57 -6.68
N HIS A 131 -6.29 -11.41 -5.69
CA HIS A 131 -5.68 -12.54 -4.99
C HIS A 131 -6.71 -13.37 -4.22
N GLU A 132 -7.63 -12.74 -3.51
CA GLU A 132 -8.71 -13.42 -2.79
C GLU A 132 -9.60 -14.24 -3.72
N LYS A 133 -10.04 -13.66 -4.85
CA LYS A 133 -10.83 -14.38 -5.86
C LYS A 133 -10.06 -15.56 -6.46
N ARG A 134 -8.75 -15.39 -6.71
CA ARG A 134 -7.89 -16.45 -7.23
C ARG A 134 -7.86 -17.63 -6.26
N LEU A 135 -7.62 -17.37 -4.97
CA LEU A 135 -7.63 -18.40 -3.92
C LEU A 135 -8.99 -19.11 -3.81
N GLN A 136 -10.10 -18.37 -3.79
CA GLN A 136 -11.44 -18.95 -3.72
C GLN A 136 -11.75 -19.86 -4.91
N SER A 137 -11.33 -19.46 -6.12
CA SER A 137 -11.54 -20.27 -7.33
C SER A 137 -10.80 -21.61 -7.27
N GLU A 138 -9.64 -21.65 -6.61
CA GLU A 138 -8.85 -22.86 -6.43
C GLU A 138 -9.40 -23.78 -5.35
N MET A 139 -9.89 -23.23 -4.23
CA MET A 139 -10.58 -24.03 -3.21
C MET A 139 -11.79 -24.79 -3.77
N GLY A 140 -12.47 -24.23 -4.78
CA GLY A 140 -13.56 -24.90 -5.49
C GLY A 140 -13.10 -25.93 -6.54
N SER A 141 -11.82 -25.95 -6.89
CA SER A 141 -11.22 -26.80 -7.92
C SER A 141 -10.41 -27.94 -7.29
N LEU A 142 -10.90 -29.18 -7.41
CA LEU A 142 -10.28 -30.42 -6.91
C LEU A 142 -8.90 -30.78 -7.53
N GLN A 143 -8.24 -29.89 -8.28
CA GLN A 143 -6.98 -30.17 -8.98
C GLN A 143 -5.73 -29.76 -8.18
N SER A 144 -4.78 -30.69 -8.07
CA SER A 144 -3.54 -30.64 -7.28
C SER A 144 -2.44 -29.68 -7.79
N LYS A 145 -2.77 -28.59 -8.48
CA LYS A 145 -1.80 -27.55 -8.89
C LYS A 145 -1.51 -26.50 -7.79
N THR A 146 -1.94 -26.78 -6.57
CA THR A 146 -2.01 -25.87 -5.43
C THR A 146 -0.65 -25.42 -4.87
N GLY A 147 0.45 -26.11 -5.15
CA GLY A 147 1.76 -25.81 -4.55
C GLY A 147 2.38 -24.49 -5.01
N ASP A 148 2.63 -24.36 -6.32
CA ASP A 148 3.38 -23.21 -6.86
C ASP A 148 2.58 -21.90 -6.80
N MET A 149 1.27 -21.94 -7.10
CA MET A 149 0.38 -20.76 -7.07
C MET A 149 0.21 -20.21 -5.64
N ASN A 150 0.03 -21.06 -4.63
CA ASN A 150 -0.06 -20.61 -3.25
C ASN A 150 1.23 -19.97 -2.77
N THR A 151 2.40 -20.45 -3.23
CA THR A 151 3.67 -19.81 -2.90
C THR A 151 3.83 -18.45 -3.56
N GLU A 152 3.33 -18.28 -4.80
CA GLU A 152 3.33 -17.00 -5.49
C GLU A 152 2.39 -15.98 -4.83
N VAL A 153 1.15 -16.38 -4.56
CA VAL A 153 0.17 -15.54 -3.85
C VAL A 153 0.65 -15.21 -2.45
N SER A 154 1.21 -16.18 -1.71
CA SER A 154 1.81 -15.93 -0.39
C SER A 154 2.96 -14.91 -0.47
N ARG A 155 3.87 -15.04 -1.44
CA ARG A 155 4.96 -14.07 -1.65
C ARG A 155 4.44 -12.67 -1.97
N ALA A 156 3.44 -12.57 -2.83
CA ALA A 156 2.79 -11.30 -3.18
C ALA A 156 2.13 -10.67 -1.95
N LEU A 157 1.40 -11.44 -1.15
CA LEU A 157 0.75 -10.97 0.07
C LEU A 157 1.75 -10.54 1.15
N HIS A 158 2.86 -11.26 1.34
CA HIS A 158 3.92 -10.84 2.25
C HIS A 158 4.58 -9.53 1.81
N THR A 159 4.81 -9.38 0.50
CA THR A 159 5.30 -8.14 -0.09
C THR A 159 4.32 -6.99 0.19
N MET A 160 3.05 -7.19 -0.14
CA MET A 160 1.95 -6.25 0.12
C MET A 160 1.86 -5.86 1.62
N ALA A 161 2.02 -6.82 2.54
CA ALA A 161 2.02 -6.57 3.97
C ALA A 161 3.19 -5.68 4.42
N ALA A 162 4.40 -5.90 3.88
CA ALA A 162 5.56 -5.06 4.16
C ALA A 162 5.34 -3.60 3.69
N HIS A 163 4.76 -3.42 2.50
CA HIS A 163 4.38 -2.11 1.99
C HIS A 163 3.33 -1.42 2.85
N LEU A 164 2.25 -2.11 3.27
CA LEU A 164 1.24 -1.52 4.16
C LEU A 164 1.82 -1.09 5.52
N HIS A 165 2.77 -1.86 6.06
CA HIS A 165 3.46 -1.47 7.27
C HIS A 165 4.22 -0.15 7.07
N ARG A 166 4.98 -0.04 5.98
CA ARG A 166 5.70 1.20 5.62
C ARG A 166 4.75 2.36 5.37
N TYR A 167 3.64 2.14 4.68
CA TYR A 167 2.61 3.14 4.42
C TYR A 167 2.04 3.70 5.72
N GLY A 168 1.90 2.87 6.76
CA GLY A 168 1.50 3.32 8.08
C GLY A 168 2.48 4.36 8.67
N SER A 169 3.78 4.14 8.56
CA SER A 169 4.78 5.10 9.01
C SER A 169 4.77 6.40 8.19
N GLU A 170 4.60 6.29 6.87
CA GLU A 170 4.56 7.45 5.97
C GLU A 170 3.29 8.29 6.18
N LEU A 171 2.12 7.66 6.35
CA LEU A 171 0.86 8.35 6.66
C LEU A 171 0.89 8.99 8.06
N GLY A 172 1.49 8.31 9.06
CA GLY A 172 1.67 8.91 10.38
C GLY A 172 2.59 10.14 10.35
N TRP A 173 3.64 10.12 9.52
CA TRP A 173 4.47 11.31 9.30
C TRP A 173 3.69 12.42 8.58
N PHE A 174 2.86 12.07 7.60
CA PHE A 174 1.97 13.00 6.92
C PHE A 174 0.98 13.66 7.91
N GLU A 175 0.40 12.90 8.85
CA GLU A 175 -0.48 13.44 9.90
C GLU A 175 0.25 14.49 10.75
N GLY A 176 1.52 14.23 11.11
CA GLY A 176 2.37 15.19 11.82
C GLY A 176 2.59 16.49 11.03
N ILE A 177 2.86 16.40 9.72
CA ILE A 177 3.03 17.59 8.86
C ILE A 177 1.76 18.44 8.81
N VAL A 178 0.59 17.81 8.70
CA VAL A 178 -0.71 18.53 8.68
C VAL A 178 -0.98 19.21 10.03
N ALA A 179 -0.64 18.56 11.14
CA ALA A 179 -0.74 19.16 12.47
C ALA A 179 0.19 20.38 12.61
N ASP A 180 1.44 20.27 12.16
CA ASP A 180 2.42 21.36 12.18
C ASP A 180 1.98 22.54 11.30
N LEU A 181 1.41 22.24 10.12
CA LEU A 181 0.84 23.25 9.23
C LEU A 181 -0.32 23.99 9.88
N SER A 182 -1.21 23.27 10.56
CA SER A 182 -2.35 23.84 11.28
C SER A 182 -1.88 24.74 12.42
N ALA A 183 -0.92 24.27 13.23
CA ALA A 183 -0.35 25.07 14.31
C ALA A 183 0.44 26.30 13.80
N HIS A 184 1.09 26.19 12.63
CA HIS A 184 1.77 27.33 12.00
C HIS A 184 0.76 28.35 11.44
N HIS A 185 -0.33 27.89 10.83
CA HIS A 185 -1.44 28.72 10.35
C HIS A 185 -2.09 29.50 11.51
N ASP A 186 -2.45 28.82 12.59
CA ASP A 186 -3.08 29.44 13.76
C ASP A 186 -2.16 30.52 14.38
N ARG A 187 -0.86 30.22 14.55
CA ARG A 187 0.12 31.20 15.04
C ARG A 187 0.25 32.40 14.11
N PHE A 188 0.28 32.18 12.81
CA PHE A 188 0.36 33.26 11.83
C PHE A 188 -0.82 34.23 11.98
N PHE A 189 -2.06 33.72 12.01
CA PHE A 189 -3.25 34.57 12.13
C PHE A 189 -3.45 35.17 13.52
N GLN A 190 -3.01 34.50 14.59
CA GLN A 190 -2.98 35.09 15.94
C GLN A 190 -2.07 36.32 15.99
N THR A 191 -0.87 36.25 15.39
CA THR A 191 0.05 37.41 15.34
C THR A 191 -0.45 38.55 14.46
N GLN A 192 -1.23 38.24 13.41
CA GLN A 192 -1.83 39.22 12.50
C GLN A 192 -3.09 39.89 13.07
N SER A 193 -3.81 39.23 13.99
CA SER A 193 -5.09 39.72 14.56
C SER A 193 -5.00 41.04 15.31
N GLY A 194 -3.80 41.48 15.72
CA GLY A 194 -3.57 42.84 16.24
C GLY A 194 -3.58 43.95 15.17
N ARG A 195 -3.63 43.61 13.88
CA ARG A 195 -3.50 44.52 12.73
C ARG A 195 -4.47 44.24 11.56
N ALA A 196 -5.28 43.17 11.63
CA ALA A 196 -6.01 42.62 10.48
C ALA A 196 -7.42 43.22 10.25
N ASN A 197 -7.82 43.29 8.98
CA ASN A 197 -9.18 43.66 8.55
C ASN A 197 -10.14 42.44 8.57
N LYS A 198 -11.46 42.67 8.72
CA LYS A 198 -12.50 41.60 8.77
C LYS A 198 -12.44 40.57 7.63
N ALA A 199 -11.97 40.95 6.44
CA ALA A 199 -11.86 40.07 5.28
C ALA A 199 -10.75 39.00 5.44
N GLU A 200 -9.59 39.37 6.00
CA GLU A 200 -8.46 38.47 6.29
C GLU A 200 -8.83 37.46 7.38
N THR A 201 -9.62 37.90 8.37
CA THR A 201 -10.17 37.02 9.41
C THR A 201 -11.07 35.93 8.82
N SER A 202 -11.89 36.25 7.80
CA SER A 202 -12.76 35.27 7.15
C SER A 202 -12.01 34.26 6.27
N ALA A 203 -10.90 34.67 5.65
CA ALA A 203 -10.08 33.80 4.82
C ALA A 203 -9.29 32.79 5.65
N GLY A 204 -8.63 33.26 6.71
CA GLY A 204 -7.94 32.40 7.67
C GLY A 204 -8.89 31.36 8.29
N GLN A 205 -10.10 31.76 8.67
CA GLN A 205 -11.10 30.82 9.21
C GLN A 205 -11.49 29.72 8.22
N ARG A 206 -11.68 30.04 6.92
CA ARG A 206 -11.99 29.04 5.91
C ARG A 206 -10.86 28.01 5.76
N LEU A 207 -9.61 28.46 5.72
CA LEU A 207 -8.49 27.56 5.56
C LEU A 207 -8.26 26.70 6.80
N SER A 208 -8.43 27.27 8.00
CA SER A 208 -8.38 26.50 9.26
C SER A 208 -9.40 25.36 9.25
N VAL A 209 -10.65 25.63 8.85
CA VAL A 209 -11.67 24.56 8.66
C VAL A 209 -11.24 23.56 7.59
N GLY A 210 -10.64 24.03 6.50
CA GLY A 210 -10.08 23.18 5.45
C GLY A 210 -9.00 22.22 5.95
N LEU A 211 -8.09 22.69 6.82
CA LEU A 211 -7.04 21.88 7.44
C LEU A 211 -7.61 20.83 8.40
N VAL A 212 -8.66 21.16 9.15
CA VAL A 212 -9.40 20.19 9.97
C VAL A 212 -10.03 19.10 9.09
N HIS A 213 -10.63 19.47 7.95
CA HIS A 213 -11.18 18.49 7.01
C HIS A 213 -10.11 17.60 6.41
N ILE A 214 -8.97 18.17 6.02
CA ILE A 214 -7.81 17.43 5.52
C ILE A 214 -7.31 16.42 6.55
N ALA A 215 -7.17 16.83 7.82
CA ALA A 215 -6.76 15.93 8.89
C ALA A 215 -7.75 14.76 9.06
N ALA A 216 -9.05 15.04 8.98
CA ALA A 216 -10.09 14.00 9.05
C ALA A 216 -10.01 13.03 7.85
N GLN A 217 -9.79 13.53 6.64
CA GLN A 217 -9.63 12.70 5.44
C GLN A 217 -8.35 11.86 5.50
N LEU A 218 -7.24 12.42 5.99
CA LEU A 218 -6.00 11.69 6.18
C LEU A 218 -6.16 10.56 7.20
N LYS A 219 -6.88 10.82 8.30
CA LYS A 219 -7.26 9.78 9.26
C LYS A 219 -8.07 8.67 8.60
N ALA A 220 -9.05 9.02 7.75
CA ALA A 220 -9.84 8.03 7.02
C ALA A 220 -8.98 7.17 6.08
N VAL A 221 -8.03 7.79 5.36
CA VAL A 221 -7.05 7.08 4.52
C VAL A 221 -6.19 6.12 5.36
N ASN A 222 -5.75 6.56 6.54
CA ASN A 222 -4.97 5.72 7.45
C ASN A 222 -5.80 4.56 8.04
N THR A 223 -7.07 4.79 8.37
CA THR A 223 -8.01 3.72 8.77
C THR A 223 -8.22 2.71 7.64
N PHE A 224 -8.43 3.17 6.40
CA PHE A 224 -8.55 2.27 5.25
C PHE A 224 -7.28 1.42 5.05
N ARG A 225 -6.10 2.02 5.22
CA ARG A 225 -4.81 1.31 5.21
C ARG A 225 -4.76 0.22 6.31
N GLN A 226 -5.31 0.47 7.50
CA GLN A 226 -5.43 -0.51 8.59
C GLN A 226 -6.33 -1.68 8.20
N GLU A 227 -7.50 -1.39 7.65
CA GLU A 227 -8.42 -2.41 7.13
C GLU A 227 -7.74 -3.30 6.08
N LEU A 228 -6.98 -2.72 5.15
CA LEU A 228 -6.21 -3.48 4.15
C LEU A 228 -5.14 -4.37 4.78
N GLN A 229 -4.52 -3.97 5.89
CA GLN A 229 -3.54 -4.83 6.58
C GLN A 229 -4.23 -6.01 7.25
N TYR A 230 -5.35 -5.78 7.95
CA TYR A 230 -6.13 -6.87 8.53
C TYR A 230 -6.61 -7.84 7.44
N LYS A 231 -7.10 -7.32 6.31
CA LYS A 231 -7.49 -8.15 5.17
C LYS A 231 -6.32 -8.96 4.62
N THR A 232 -5.15 -8.35 4.43
CA THR A 232 -3.94 -9.04 3.96
C THR A 232 -3.52 -10.15 4.92
N GLN A 233 -3.54 -9.89 6.24
CA GLN A 233 -3.22 -10.87 7.27
C GLN A 233 -4.20 -12.04 7.28
N ASN A 234 -5.51 -11.76 7.14
CA ASN A 234 -6.53 -12.80 7.05
C ASN A 234 -6.32 -13.69 5.83
N ILE A 235 -6.03 -13.11 4.66
CA ILE A 235 -5.75 -13.89 3.44
C ILE A 235 -4.47 -14.73 3.61
N LEU A 236 -3.42 -14.17 4.20
CA LEU A 236 -2.19 -14.94 4.51
C LEU A 236 -2.45 -16.14 5.43
N ALA A 237 -3.31 -15.97 6.43
CA ALA A 237 -3.69 -17.05 7.34
C ALA A 237 -4.45 -18.16 6.61
N LEU A 238 -5.37 -17.80 5.68
CA LEU A 238 -6.08 -18.76 4.84
C LEU A 238 -5.10 -19.59 3.98
N VAL A 239 -4.17 -18.92 3.27
CA VAL A 239 -3.17 -19.61 2.43
C VAL A 239 -2.30 -20.55 3.25
N SER A 240 -1.91 -20.15 4.46
CA SER A 240 -1.08 -20.97 5.35
C SER A 240 -1.82 -22.21 5.84
N ASN A 241 -3.10 -22.07 6.22
CA ASN A 241 -3.94 -23.18 6.66
C ASN A 241 -4.20 -24.17 5.52
N ASP A 242 -4.52 -23.68 4.32
CA ASP A 242 -4.75 -24.52 3.15
C ASP A 242 -3.49 -25.32 2.78
N LYS A 243 -2.31 -24.68 2.84
CA LYS A 243 -1.04 -25.37 2.61
C LYS A 243 -0.81 -26.49 3.63
N MET A 244 -1.07 -26.24 4.91
CA MET A 244 -0.93 -27.24 5.97
C MET A 244 -1.89 -28.43 5.77
N VAL A 245 -3.15 -28.17 5.40
CA VAL A 245 -4.12 -29.23 5.13
C VAL A 245 -3.70 -30.09 3.95
N VAL A 246 -3.22 -29.48 2.86
CA VAL A 246 -2.72 -30.20 1.69
C VAL A 246 -1.50 -31.06 2.04
N GLU A 247 -0.55 -30.54 2.81
CA GLU A 247 0.62 -31.29 3.28
C GLU A 247 0.22 -32.49 4.14
N LEU A 248 -0.74 -32.31 5.04
CA LEU A 248 -1.25 -33.39 5.91
C LEU A 248 -1.98 -34.48 5.11
N LEU A 249 -2.78 -34.09 4.11
CA LEU A 249 -3.44 -35.05 3.21
C LEU A 249 -2.44 -35.86 2.39
N ASN A 250 -1.36 -35.22 1.90
CA ASN A 250 -0.31 -35.92 1.16
C ASN A 250 0.45 -36.90 2.07
N ALA A 251 0.84 -36.47 3.28
CA ALA A 251 1.49 -37.33 4.26
C ALA A 251 0.61 -38.54 4.65
N SER A 252 -0.69 -38.32 4.86
CA SER A 252 -1.64 -39.40 5.16
C SER A 252 -1.80 -40.37 3.99
N ARG A 253 -1.76 -39.88 2.74
CA ARG A 253 -1.80 -40.73 1.56
C ARG A 253 -0.54 -41.60 1.44
N GLU A 254 0.64 -41.01 1.68
CA GLU A 254 1.90 -41.74 1.70
C GLU A 254 1.90 -42.80 2.81
N GLU A 255 1.43 -42.47 4.01
CA GLU A 255 1.28 -43.42 5.13
C GLU A 255 0.33 -44.57 4.79
N ALA A 256 -0.80 -44.28 4.13
CA ALA A 256 -1.75 -45.30 3.69
C ALA A 256 -1.17 -46.22 2.60
N GLU A 257 -0.34 -45.68 1.68
CA GLU A 257 0.37 -46.49 0.70
C GLU A 257 1.43 -47.38 1.35
N LEU A 258 2.15 -46.86 2.33
CA LEU A 258 3.18 -47.60 3.06
C LEU A 258 2.55 -48.70 3.92
N SER A 259 1.42 -48.40 4.59
CA SER A 259 0.63 -49.36 5.35
C SER A 259 0.08 -50.49 4.47
N ARG A 260 -0.39 -50.18 3.25
CA ARG A 260 -0.82 -51.20 2.28
C ARG A 260 0.33 -52.15 1.93
N ARG A 261 1.52 -51.63 1.61
CA ARG A 261 2.69 -52.46 1.29
C ARG A 261 3.11 -53.36 2.47
N ILE A 262 3.06 -52.85 3.70
CA ILE A 262 3.40 -53.64 4.90
C ILE A 262 2.37 -54.75 5.11
N ALA A 263 1.08 -54.47 4.90
CA ALA A 263 0.02 -55.47 5.01
C ALA A 263 0.18 -56.57 3.96
N ASP A 264 0.47 -56.21 2.71
CA ASP A 264 0.73 -57.16 1.62
C ASP A 264 1.94 -58.05 1.95
N GLN A 265 3.04 -57.46 2.43
CA GLN A 265 4.23 -58.21 2.85
C GLN A 265 3.94 -59.13 4.04
N SER A 266 3.15 -58.68 5.02
CA SER A 266 2.77 -59.50 6.17
C SER A 266 1.88 -60.67 5.77
N GLN A 267 0.96 -60.47 4.81
CA GLN A 267 0.15 -61.54 4.26
C GLN A 267 1.00 -62.56 3.49
N GLN A 268 1.98 -62.11 2.71
CA GLN A 268 2.93 -62.98 2.02
C GLN A 268 3.71 -63.85 3.01
N ILE A 269 4.26 -63.25 4.07
CA ILE A 269 5.00 -63.96 5.12
C ILE A 269 4.10 -64.98 5.82
N ALA A 270 2.84 -64.62 6.12
CA ALA A 270 1.90 -65.54 6.76
C ALA A 270 1.60 -66.76 5.88
N LEU A 271 1.47 -66.57 4.57
CA LEU A 271 1.30 -67.67 3.61
C LEU A 271 2.54 -68.57 3.56
N GLU A 272 3.74 -67.99 3.48
CA GLU A 272 5.01 -68.74 3.50
C GLU A 272 5.17 -69.54 4.80
N MET A 273 4.86 -68.94 5.95
CA MET A 273 4.89 -69.63 7.25
C MET A 273 3.85 -70.77 7.34
N GLN A 274 2.70 -70.61 6.70
CA GLN A 274 1.68 -71.66 6.66
C GLN A 274 2.15 -72.84 5.81
N GLU A 275 2.76 -72.58 4.65
CA GLU A 275 3.36 -73.61 3.80
C GLU A 275 4.49 -74.35 4.52
N ASP A 276 5.39 -73.63 5.19
CA ASP A 276 6.45 -74.23 6.00
C ASP A 276 5.89 -75.10 7.14
N SER A 277 4.82 -74.65 7.81
CA SER A 277 4.16 -75.41 8.88
C SER A 277 3.54 -76.72 8.38
N ILE A 278 2.96 -76.73 7.17
CA ILE A 278 2.39 -77.92 6.54
C ILE A 278 3.50 -78.88 6.11
N SER A 279 4.58 -78.36 5.53
CA SER A 279 5.73 -79.16 5.09
C SER A 279 6.48 -79.80 6.27
N MET A 280 6.48 -79.15 7.43
CA MET A 280 7.13 -79.67 8.65
C MET A 280 6.28 -80.71 9.40
N LYS A 281 4.95 -80.75 9.17
CA LYS A 281 4.02 -81.75 9.75
C LYS A 281 3.85 -83.01 8.88
N THR A 282 4.38 -83.02 7.66
CA THR A 282 4.26 -84.13 6.70
C THR A 282 5.50 -85.04 6.64
N VAL A 283 6.41 -84.89 7.60
CA VAL A 283 7.58 -85.77 7.81
C VAL A 283 7.34 -86.71 8.98
#